data_AF-S7N6P4-F1
#
_entry.id   AF-S7N6P4-F1
#
_cell.length_a   1.000
_cell.length_b   1.000
_cell.length_c   1.000
_cell.angle_alpha   90.00
_cell.angle_beta   90.00
_cell.angle_gamma   90.00
#
_symmetry.space_group_name_H-M   'P 1'
#
loop_
_entity.id
_entity.type
_entity.pdbx_description
1 polymer ?
#
loop_
_entity_poly.entity_id
_entity_poly.type
_entity_poly.pdbx_seq_one_letter_code
_entity_poly.pdbx_strand_id
1 'polypeptide(L)'
;MALLAEHLLKPLPVDKQIDTGPFLKAVFLWSICDGEWDESHPNLMPVNATKAYGMALKKYHSWIVQKIFQAALYAAPYKSDFLKALSKGQNVMEEECLEKVRLLLVNYTATIDVI
;
A
#
# COMPACT_ATOMS: atom_id res chain seq x y z
N MET A 1 0.20 -5.18 27.76
CA MET A 1 0.30 -4.86 26.32
C MET A 1 -0.39 -3.55 25.95
N ALA A 2 -1.56 -3.22 26.50
CA ALA A 2 -2.27 -1.96 26.19
C ALA A 2 -1.46 -0.68 26.54
N LEU A 3 -0.86 -0.61 27.74
CA LEU A 3 -0.05 0.56 28.15
C LEU A 3 1.22 0.77 27.30
N LEU A 4 1.80 -0.30 26.75
CA LEU A 4 2.93 -0.20 25.82
C LEU A 4 2.48 0.34 24.46
N ALA A 5 1.28 -0.03 24.00
CA ALA A 5 0.73 0.45 22.74
C ALA A 5 0.46 1.96 22.78
N GLU A 6 -0.08 2.50 23.88
CA GLU A 6 -0.37 3.93 24.01
C GLU A 6 0.89 4.82 24.05
N HIS A 7 1.98 4.37 24.66
CA HIS A 7 3.22 5.13 24.72
C HIS A 7 4.08 5.02 23.44
N LEU A 8 3.96 3.91 22.70
CA LEU A 8 4.84 3.62 21.55
C LEU A 8 4.14 3.88 20.21
N LEU A 9 2.81 3.78 20.14
CA LEU A 9 2.02 4.09 18.96
C LEU A 9 1.44 5.50 19.12
N LYS A 10 2.01 6.47 18.42
CA LYS A 10 1.32 7.76 18.25
C LYS A 10 0.13 7.52 17.31
N PRO A 11 -1.12 7.69 17.78
CA PRO A 11 -2.27 7.55 16.89
C PRO A 11 -2.18 8.61 15.80
N LEU A 12 -2.55 8.23 14.59
CA LEU A 12 -2.64 9.18 13.49
C LEU A 12 -3.76 10.19 13.84
N PRO A 13 -3.51 11.52 13.73
CA PRO A 13 -4.54 12.52 13.97
C PRO A 13 -5.79 12.22 13.13
N VAL A 14 -6.97 12.38 13.72
CA VAL A 14 -8.25 11.99 13.10
C VAL A 14 -8.46 12.71 11.76
N ASP A 15 -8.04 13.97 11.69
CA ASP A 15 -8.04 14.80 10.48
C ASP A 15 -7.14 14.26 9.37
N LYS A 16 -6.09 13.48 9.70
CA LYS A 16 -5.11 12.96 8.72
C LYS A 16 -5.34 11.50 8.34
N GLN A 17 -6.23 10.79 9.03
CA GLN A 17 -6.53 9.39 8.72
C GLN A 17 -7.18 9.23 7.35
N ILE A 18 -8.10 10.14 7.00
CA ILE A 18 -8.84 10.09 5.74
C ILE A 18 -7.93 10.45 4.56
N ASP A 19 -6.95 11.34 4.71
CA ASP A 19 -6.05 11.71 3.61
C ASP A 19 -5.02 10.61 3.32
N THR A 20 -4.53 9.95 4.38
CA THR A 20 -3.36 9.06 4.27
C THR A 20 -3.71 7.64 3.84
N GLY A 21 -4.86 7.10 4.24
CA GLY A 21 -5.27 5.74 3.88
C GLY A 21 -5.54 5.58 2.38
N PRO A 22 -6.42 6.39 1.79
CA PRO A 22 -6.66 6.46 0.35
C PRO A 22 -5.40 6.76 -0.45
N PHE A 23 -4.59 7.73 -0.01
CA PHE A 23 -3.32 8.05 -0.67
C PHE A 23 -2.34 6.88 -0.64
N LEU A 24 -2.21 6.17 0.50
CA LEU A 24 -1.39 4.96 0.59
C LEU A 24 -1.86 3.90 -0.41
N LYS A 25 -3.17 3.65 -0.48
CA LYS A 25 -3.75 2.67 -1.42
C LYS A 25 -3.48 3.07 -2.87
N ALA A 26 -3.66 4.35 -3.20
CA ALA A 26 -3.43 4.86 -4.55
C ALA A 26 -1.96 4.71 -4.96
N VAL A 27 -1.02 5.18 -4.13
CA VAL A 27 0.43 5.09 -4.43
C VAL A 27 0.88 3.64 -4.55
N PHE A 28 0.40 2.74 -3.68
CA PHE A 28 0.74 1.32 -3.75
C PHE A 28 0.28 0.67 -5.05
N LEU A 29 -0.99 0.87 -5.43
CA LEU A 29 -1.55 0.29 -6.64
C LEU A 29 -0.98 0.93 -7.91
N TRP A 30 -0.69 2.23 -7.92
CA TRP A 30 0.00 2.90 -9.02
C TRP A 30 1.40 2.31 -9.23
N SER A 31 2.18 2.16 -8.17
CA SER A 31 3.52 1.56 -8.23
C SER A 31 3.52 0.15 -8.83
N ILE A 32 2.50 -0.65 -8.53
CA ILE A 32 2.27 -1.98 -9.14
C ILE A 32 1.94 -1.85 -10.63
N CYS A 33 1.09 -0.90 -11.00
CA CYS A 33 0.70 -0.69 -12.40
C CYS A 33 1.85 -0.15 -13.25
N ASP A 34 2.69 0.73 -12.72
CA ASP A 34 3.80 1.35 -13.45
C ASP A 34 4.97 0.40 -13.68
N GLY A 35 4.90 -0.81 -13.12
CA GLY A 35 5.93 -1.81 -13.31
C GLY A 35 7.17 -1.58 -12.45
N GLU A 36 7.04 -0.87 -11.32
CA GLU A 36 8.15 -0.64 -10.40
C GLU A 36 8.43 -1.92 -9.60
N TRP A 37 9.54 -2.61 -9.92
CA TRP A 37 9.94 -3.84 -9.24
C TRP A 37 11.44 -3.84 -8.92
N ASP A 38 11.84 -4.66 -7.95
CA ASP A 38 13.26 -5.02 -7.79
C ASP A 38 13.63 -5.99 -8.93
N GLU A 39 14.57 -5.59 -9.81
CA GLU A 39 15.06 -6.42 -10.91
C GLU A 39 15.60 -7.78 -10.43
N SER A 40 16.14 -7.83 -9.21
CA SER A 40 16.64 -9.07 -8.61
C SER A 40 15.53 -9.97 -8.09
N HIS A 41 14.37 -9.39 -7.75
CA HIS A 41 13.23 -10.11 -7.16
C HIS A 41 11.89 -9.55 -7.68
N PRO A 42 11.57 -9.71 -8.98
CA PRO A 42 10.47 -8.98 -9.63
C PRO A 42 9.07 -9.38 -9.18
N ASN A 43 8.92 -10.53 -8.50
CA ASN A 43 7.65 -10.99 -7.95
C ASN A 43 7.41 -10.53 -6.51
N LEU A 44 8.36 -9.81 -5.88
CA LEU A 44 8.22 -9.30 -4.53
C LEU A 44 7.64 -7.87 -4.53
N MET A 45 6.67 -7.63 -3.65
CA MET A 45 6.01 -6.33 -3.46
C MET A 45 6.61 -5.35 -2.41
N PRO A 46 7.68 -5.65 -1.64
CA PRO A 46 8.21 -4.72 -0.64
C PRO A 46 8.63 -3.36 -1.19
N VAL A 47 9.10 -3.28 -2.44
CA VAL A 47 9.49 -2.01 -3.07
C VAL A 47 8.28 -1.08 -3.22
N ASN A 48 7.15 -1.61 -3.70
CA ASN A 48 5.90 -0.86 -3.86
C ASN A 48 5.32 -0.46 -2.50
N ALA A 49 5.30 -1.41 -1.54
CA ALA A 49 4.80 -1.17 -0.19
C ALA A 49 5.64 -0.14 0.58
N THR A 50 6.96 -0.19 0.44
CA THR A 50 7.89 0.76 1.08
C THR A 50 7.72 2.17 0.50
N LYS A 51 7.54 2.28 -0.83
CA LYS A 51 7.26 3.57 -1.49
C LYS A 51 5.96 4.18 -0.96
N ALA A 52 4.86 3.42 -1.00
CA ALA A 52 3.56 3.88 -0.54
C ALA A 52 3.58 4.29 0.94
N TYR A 53 4.20 3.48 1.80
CA TYR A 53 4.37 3.78 3.21
C TYR A 53 5.19 5.06 3.45
N GLY A 54 6.29 5.23 2.71
CA GLY A 54 7.17 6.38 2.79
C GLY A 54 6.44 7.68 2.47
N MET A 55 5.59 7.67 1.45
CA MET A 55 4.85 8.85 0.99
C MET A 55 3.64 9.15 1.90
N ALA A 56 2.93 8.13 2.40
CA ALA A 56 1.66 8.33 3.09
C ALA A 56 1.75 8.34 4.62
N LEU A 57 2.41 7.34 5.22
CA LEU A 57 2.28 7.07 6.67
C LEU A 57 3.56 7.30 7.48
N LYS A 58 4.75 7.13 6.88
CA LYS A 58 6.03 7.10 7.60
C LYS A 58 6.25 8.33 8.48
N LYS A 59 5.87 9.53 8.01
CA LYS A 59 6.03 10.80 8.76
C LYS A 59 5.21 10.87 10.06
N TYR A 60 4.16 10.07 10.19
CA TYR A 60 3.28 10.06 11.36
C TYR A 60 3.60 8.93 12.34
N HIS A 61 4.40 7.96 11.92
CA HIS A 61 4.73 6.78 12.68
C HIS A 61 6.02 6.96 13.48
N SER A 62 5.97 6.62 14.77
CA SER A 62 7.15 6.56 15.63
C SER A 62 8.15 5.52 15.12
N TRP A 63 9.41 5.61 15.56
CA TRP A 63 10.46 4.66 15.17
C TRP A 63 10.05 3.19 15.41
N ILE A 64 9.30 2.90 16.47
CA ILE A 64 8.85 1.55 16.80
C ILE A 64 7.83 1.06 15.78
N VAL A 65 6.84 1.89 15.41
CA VAL A 65 5.86 1.54 14.38
C VAL A 65 6.54 1.34 13.03
N GLN A 66 7.54 2.16 12.71
CA GLN A 66 8.34 1.98 11.50
C GLN A 66 9.07 0.63 11.49
N LYS A 67 9.59 0.15 12.63
CA LYS A 67 10.21 -1.19 12.72
C LYS A 67 9.18 -2.31 12.61
N ILE A 68 7.99 -2.15 13.18
CA ILE A 68 6.88 -3.11 13.02
C ILE A 68 6.48 -3.20 11.54
N PHE A 69 6.36 -2.07 10.84
CA PHE A 69 6.08 -2.05 9.40
C PHE A 69 7.14 -2.83 8.61
N GLN A 70 8.44 -2.61 8.89
CA GLN A 70 9.52 -3.34 8.24
C GLN A 70 9.45 -4.84 8.50
N ALA A 71 9.10 -5.26 9.72
CA ALA A 71 8.87 -6.67 10.02
C ALA A 71 7.65 -7.25 9.28
N ALA A 72 6.57 -6.46 9.16
CA ALA A 72 5.36 -6.87 8.46
C ALA A 72 5.58 -7.04 6.95
N LEU A 73 6.55 -6.33 6.35
CA LEU A 73 6.90 -6.50 4.92
C LEU A 73 7.35 -7.93 4.58
N TYR A 74 7.91 -8.68 5.52
CA TYR A 74 8.27 -10.09 5.28
C TYR A 74 7.04 -11.00 5.08
N ALA A 75 5.87 -10.56 5.52
CA ALA A 75 4.61 -11.24 5.29
C ALA A 75 3.85 -10.71 4.05
N ALA A 76 4.45 -9.79 3.28
CA ALA A 76 3.85 -9.33 2.04
C ALA A 76 3.72 -10.49 1.04
N PRO A 77 2.59 -10.62 0.33
CA PRO A 77 2.41 -11.66 -0.66
C PRO A 77 3.33 -11.44 -1.87
N TYR A 78 3.49 -12.49 -2.67
CA TYR A 78 3.98 -12.34 -4.03
C TYR A 78 3.00 -11.52 -4.88
N LYS A 79 3.52 -10.80 -5.88
CA LYS A 79 2.71 -9.99 -6.80
C LYS A 79 1.65 -10.84 -7.49
N SER A 80 2.02 -12.01 -8.01
CA SER A 80 1.08 -12.94 -8.66
C SER A 80 -0.06 -13.38 -7.74
N ASP A 81 0.24 -13.71 -6.48
CA ASP A 81 -0.77 -14.13 -5.50
C ASP A 81 -1.69 -12.97 -5.12
N PHE A 82 -1.13 -11.76 -5.01
CA PHE A 82 -1.88 -10.54 -4.77
C PHE A 82 -2.83 -10.23 -5.93
N LEU A 83 -2.35 -10.25 -7.18
CA LEU A 83 -3.18 -10.00 -8.36
C LEU A 83 -4.27 -11.05 -8.52
N LYS A 84 -3.95 -12.32 -8.27
CA LYS A 84 -4.94 -13.41 -8.23
C LYS A 84 -5.98 -13.22 -7.13
N ALA A 85 -5.58 -12.67 -5.98
CA ALA A 85 -6.52 -12.35 -4.91
C ALA A 85 -7.42 -11.16 -5.29
N LEU A 86 -6.90 -10.17 -6.01
CA LEU A 86 -7.69 -9.04 -6.52
C LEU A 86 -8.73 -9.46 -7.56
N SER A 87 -8.39 -10.42 -8.43
CA SER A 87 -9.28 -10.93 -9.48
C SER A 87 -10.13 -12.13 -9.05
N LYS A 88 -10.15 -12.47 -7.76
CA LYS A 88 -10.80 -13.68 -7.26
C LYS A 88 -12.28 -13.76 -7.69
N GLY A 89 -12.65 -14.87 -8.32
CA GLY A 89 -14.01 -15.10 -8.82
C GLY A 89 -14.23 -14.59 -10.26
N GLN A 90 -13.22 -13.98 -10.87
CA GLN A 90 -13.23 -13.56 -12.28
C GLN A 90 -12.15 -14.35 -13.04
N ASN A 91 -12.48 -14.83 -14.24
CA ASN A 91 -11.50 -15.47 -15.12
C ASN A 91 -10.80 -14.41 -15.98
N VAL A 92 -9.97 -13.58 -15.35
CA VAL A 92 -9.27 -12.46 -15.98
C VAL A 92 -7.76 -12.66 -15.89
N MET A 93 -7.04 -12.28 -16.95
CA MET A 93 -5.58 -12.31 -16.97
C MET A 93 -5.00 -11.17 -16.12
N GLU A 94 -3.75 -11.28 -15.70
CA GLU A 94 -3.10 -10.26 -14.86
C GLU A 94 -3.10 -8.88 -15.52
N GLU A 95 -2.82 -8.79 -16.82
CA GLU A 95 -2.87 -7.54 -17.58
C GLU A 95 -4.26 -6.90 -17.56
N GLU A 96 -5.32 -7.69 -17.74
CA GLU A 96 -6.70 -7.18 -17.66
C GLU A 96 -7.05 -6.72 -16.24
N CYS A 97 -6.58 -7.44 -15.22
CA CYS A 97 -6.72 -7.02 -13.83
C CYS A 97 -6.03 -5.67 -13.59
N LEU A 98 -4.81 -5.49 -14.10
CA LEU A 98 -4.06 -4.24 -13.97
C LEU A 98 -4.72 -3.08 -14.71
N GLU A 99 -5.29 -3.30 -15.90
CA GLU A 99 -6.05 -2.25 -16.60
C GLU A 99 -7.28 -1.80 -15.82
N LYS A 100 -8.02 -2.74 -15.20
CA LYS A 100 -9.14 -2.39 -14.31
C LYS A 100 -8.69 -1.62 -13.08
N VAL A 101 -7.53 -1.95 -12.52
CA VAL A 101 -6.93 -1.20 -11.41
C VAL A 101 -6.54 0.21 -11.86
N ARG A 102 -5.93 0.38 -13.05
CA ARG A 102 -5.63 1.72 -13.61
C ARG A 102 -6.90 2.55 -13.79
N LEU A 103 -7.96 1.96 -14.36
CA LEU A 103 -9.26 2.63 -14.51
C LEU A 103 -9.84 3.08 -13.16
N LEU A 104 -9.77 2.22 -12.14
CA LEU A 104 -10.17 2.57 -10.77
C LEU A 104 -9.36 3.76 -10.25
N LEU A 105 -8.04 3.73 -10.44
CA LEU A 105 -7.12 4.73 -9.92
C LEU A 105 -7.32 6.12 -10.52
N VAL A 106 -7.67 6.22 -11.81
CA VAL A 106 -7.97 7.51 -12.46
C VAL A 106 -9.07 8.26 -11.69
N ASN A 107 -10.17 7.57 -11.36
CA ASN A 107 -11.27 8.18 -10.61
C ASN A 107 -10.94 8.36 -9.12
N TYR A 108 -10.18 7.40 -8.56
CA TYR A 108 -9.85 7.40 -7.14
C TYR A 108 -8.87 8.51 -6.78
N THR A 109 -7.81 8.73 -7.56
CA THR A 109 -6.82 9.79 -7.32
C THR A 109 -7.45 11.17 -7.42
N ALA A 110 -8.33 11.41 -8.40
CA ALA A 110 -9.05 12.68 -8.51
C ALA A 110 -9.91 13.00 -7.28
N THR A 111 -10.41 11.96 -6.58
CA THR A 111 -11.16 12.14 -5.33
C THR A 111 -10.22 12.42 -4.16
N ILE A 112 -9.06 11.76 -4.11
CA ILE A 112 -8.05 11.98 -3.06
C ILE A 112 -7.51 13.40 -3.10
N ASP A 113 -7.23 13.94 -4.29
CA ASP A 113 -6.63 15.27 -4.44
C ASP A 113 -7.52 16.43 -3.96
N VAL A 114 -8.82 16.17 -3.73
CA VAL A 114 -9.81 17.15 -3.27
C VAL A 114 -10.05 17.09 -1.75
N ILE A 115 -9.52 16.06 -1.07
CA ILE A 115 -9.58 15.89 0.39
C ILE A 115 -8.33 16.52 1.01
#